data_AF-A0A090TRJ9-F1
#
_entry.id   AF-A0A090TRJ9-F1
#
_cell.length_a   1.000
_cell.length_b   1.000
_cell.length_c   1.000
_cell.angle_alpha   90.00
_cell.angle_beta   90.00
_cell.angle_gamma   90.00
#
_symmetry.space_group_name_H-M   'P 1'
#
loop_
_entity.id
_entity.type
_entity.pdbx_description
1 polymer ?
#
loop_
_entity_poly.entity_id
_entity_poly.type
_entity_poly.pdbx_seq_one_letter_code
_entity_poly.pdbx_strand_id
1 'polypeptide(L)' 'MNENNAYTALGIFGQWIYVDPTENVVVVRQASAENSVVDAYDHEMLSAINEIIRRVK' A
#
# COMPACT_ATOMS: atom_id res chain seq x y z
N MET A 1 -14.63 -6.38 -1.79
CA MET A 1 -13.90 -7.58 -1.32
C MET A 1 -12.43 -7.38 -1.65
N ASN A 2 -11.53 -7.93 -0.85
CA ASN A 2 -10.09 -7.89 -1.14
C ASN A 2 -9.76 -8.97 -2.16
N GLU A 3 -9.88 -8.64 -3.44
CA GLU A 3 -9.74 -9.60 -4.55
C GLU A 3 -8.35 -10.24 -4.62
N ASN A 4 -7.33 -9.53 -4.14
CA ASN A 4 -5.95 -9.99 -4.16
C ASN A 4 -5.51 -10.74 -2.90
N ASN A 5 -6.41 -10.91 -1.91
CA ASN A 5 -6.04 -11.44 -0.59
C ASN A 5 -4.86 -10.69 0.05
N ALA A 6 -4.70 -9.40 -0.30
CA ALA A 6 -3.59 -8.58 0.16
C ALA A 6 -3.75 -8.18 1.62
N TYR A 7 -2.64 -8.08 2.34
CA TYR A 7 -2.63 -7.61 3.73
C TYR A 7 -1.59 -6.50 3.87
N THR A 8 -1.90 -5.55 4.76
CA THR A 8 -1.04 -4.39 4.98
C THR A 8 -0.82 -4.15 6.46
N ALA A 9 0.41 -3.80 6.83
CA ALA A 9 0.74 -3.21 8.11
C ALA A 9 0.94 -1.70 7.92
N LEU A 10 0.21 -0.91 8.70
CA LEU A 10 0.27 0.55 8.68
C LEU A 10 1.05 1.07 9.88
N GLY A 11 1.94 2.03 9.64
CA GLY A 11 2.57 2.82 10.69
C GLY A 11 2.26 4.30 10.51
N ILE A 12 2.28 5.03 11.63
CA ILE A 12 2.12 6.49 11.63
C ILE A 12 3.15 7.17 10.71
N PHE A 13 2.82 8.37 10.26
CA PHE A 13 3.65 9.16 9.33
C PHE A 13 3.87 8.51 7.96
N GLY A 14 2.95 7.62 7.56
CA GLY A 14 2.89 7.06 6.21
C GLY A 14 3.72 5.80 5.97
N GLN A 15 4.02 5.01 7.00
CA GLN A 15 4.72 3.73 6.80
C GLN A 15 3.77 2.65 6.31
N TRP A 16 4.17 1.90 5.28
CA TRP A 16 3.40 0.77 4.77
C TRP A 16 4.29 -0.43 4.50
N ILE A 17 3.82 -1.60 4.91
CA ILE A 17 4.27 -2.90 4.39
C ILE A 17 3.04 -3.58 3.81
N TYR A 18 2.94 -3.58 2.48
CA TYR A 18 1.86 -4.21 1.73
C TYR A 18 2.35 -5.52 1.12
N VAL A 19 1.56 -6.59 1.27
CA VAL A 19 1.87 -7.92 0.74
C VAL A 19 0.66 -8.44 -0.03
N ASP A 20 0.90 -8.79 -1.29
CA ASP A 20 -0.08 -9.42 -2.18
C ASP A 20 0.42 -10.81 -2.60
N PRO A 21 -0.11 -11.88 -1.99
CA PRO A 21 0.29 -13.24 -2.31
C PRO A 21 -0.28 -13.73 -3.65
N THR A 22 -1.37 -13.14 -4.15
CA THR A 22 -1.98 -13.52 -5.42
C THR A 22 -1.09 -13.07 -6.58
N GLU A 23 -0.47 -11.90 -6.42
CA GLU A 23 0.37 -11.26 -7.43
C GLU A 23 1.87 -11.54 -7.23
N ASN A 24 2.26 -12.18 -6.12
CA ASN A 24 3.67 -12.35 -5.69
C ASN A 24 4.42 -11.01 -5.57
N VAL A 25 3.76 -10.00 -4.99
CA VAL A 25 4.31 -8.65 -4.83
C VAL A 25 4.37 -8.25 -3.37
N VAL A 26 5.49 -7.60 -2.99
CA VAL A 26 5.64 -6.89 -1.73
C VAL A 26 5.98 -5.43 -2.04
N VAL A 27 5.26 -4.50 -1.44
CA VAL A 27 5.53 -3.07 -1.54
C VAL A 27 5.87 -2.53 -0.17
N VAL A 28 7.02 -1.87 -0.07
CA VAL A 28 7.45 -1.17 1.14
C VAL A 28 7.45 0.33 0.86
N ARG A 29 6.73 1.10 1.68
CA ARG A 29 6.79 2.57 1.68
C ARG A 29 7.35 3.06 3.00
N GLN A 30 8.44 3.81 2.90
CA GLN A 30 9.00 4.57 4.01
C GLN A 30 8.80 6.05 3.74
N ALA A 31 8.20 6.75 4.70
CA ALA A 31 7.84 8.16 4.56
C ALA A 31 8.06 8.93 5.88
N SER A 32 7.88 10.24 5.83
CA SER A 32 7.90 11.10 7.01
C SER A 32 6.83 12.17 6.84
N ALA A 33 5.57 11.73 6.73
CA ALA A 33 4.45 12.66 6.58
C ALA A 33 4.39 13.65 7.74
N GLU A 34 3.91 14.87 7.49
CA GLU A 34 3.81 15.92 8.51
C GLU A 34 2.81 15.53 9.61
N ASN A 35 1.71 14.90 9.23
CA ASN A 35 0.68 14.41 10.12
C ASN A 35 0.82 12.90 10.36
N SER A 36 0.48 12.46 11.58
CA SER A 36 0.63 11.06 11.99
C SER A 36 -0.32 10.10 11.27
N VAL A 37 -1.56 10.53 11.00
CA VAL A 37 -2.59 9.76 10.30
C VAL A 37 -3.36 10.70 9.36
N VAL A 38 -3.52 10.28 8.09
CA VAL A 38 -4.30 11.02 7.07
C VAL A 38 -5.00 10.01 6.15
N ASP A 39 -6.29 9.74 6.41
CA ASP A 39 -7.05 8.67 5.73
C ASP A 39 -7.07 8.80 4.20
N ALA A 40 -7.01 10.03 3.67
CA ALA A 40 -6.99 10.27 2.23
C ALA A 40 -5.78 9.62 1.53
N TYR A 41 -4.63 9.52 2.22
CA TYR A 41 -3.42 8.91 1.67
C TYR A 41 -3.53 7.40 1.51
N ASP A 42 -4.39 6.75 2.29
CA ASP A 42 -4.55 5.30 2.23
C ASP A 42 -5.19 4.88 0.91
N HIS A 43 -6.20 5.64 0.46
CA HIS A 43 -6.86 5.39 -0.81
C HIS A 43 -5.93 5.66 -2.00
N GLU A 44 -5.18 6.76 -1.95
CA GLU A 44 -4.18 7.09 -2.97
C GLU A 44 -3.08 6.02 -3.06
N MET A 45 -2.60 5.52 -1.92
CA MET A 45 -1.56 4.51 -1.89
C MET A 45 -2.04 3.18 -2.47
N LEU A 46 -3.24 2.73 -2.12
CA LEU A 46 -3.81 1.50 -2.71
C LEU A 46 -3.99 1.63 -4.22
N SER A 47 -4.46 2.78 -4.70
CA SER A 47 -4.58 3.06 -6.14
C SER A 47 -3.22 2.99 -6.85
N ALA A 48 -2.19 3.60 -6.25
CA ALA A 48 -0.83 3.55 -6.79
C ALA A 48 -0.26 2.12 -6.82
N ILE A 49 -0.47 1.33 -5.77
CA ILE A 49 -0.02 -0.08 -5.72
C ILE A 49 -0.68 -0.90 -6.83
N ASN A 50 -1.99 -0.77 -7.01
CA ASN A 50 -2.72 -1.50 -8.05
C ASN A 50 -2.20 -1.14 -9.46
N GLU A 51 -1.92 0.14 -9.71
CA GLU A 51 -1.35 0.58 -10.98
C GLU A 51 0.09 0.07 -11.19
N ILE A 52 0.90 0.00 -10.13
CA ILE A 52 2.23 -0.62 -10.19
C ILE A 52 2.09 -2.08 -10.59
N ILE A 53 1.31 -2.87 -9.84
CA ILE A 53 1.09 -4.30 -10.10
C ILE A 53 0.65 -4.53 -11.56
N ARG A 54 -0.28 -3.71 -12.07
CA ARG A 54 -0.75 -3.78 -13.46
C ARG A 54 0.35 -3.59 -14.50
N ARG A 55 1.42 -2.85 -14.20
CA ARG A 55 2.51 -2.53 -15.14
C ARG A 55 3.71 -3.46 -15.05
N VAL A 56 3.92 -4.12 -13.89
CA VAL A 56 5.05 -5.04 -13.73
C VAL A 56 4.72 -6.48 -14.16
N LYS A 57 3.45 -6.76 -14.44
CA LYS A 57 2.99 -7.93 -15.19
C LYS A 57 3.08 -7.68 -16.69
#